data_AF-A0A7X8K333-F1
#
_entry.id   AF-A0A7X8K333-F1
#
_cell.length_a   1.000
_cell.length_b   1.000
_cell.length_c   1.000
_cell.angle_alpha   90.00
_cell.angle_beta   90.00
_cell.angle_gamma   90.00
#
_symmetry.space_group_name_H-M   'P 1'
#
loop_
_entity.id
_entity.type
_entity.pdbx_description
1 polymer ?
#
loop_
_entity_poly.entity_id
_entity_poly.type
_entity_poly.pdbx_seq_one_letter_code
_entity_poly.pdbx_strand_id
1 'polypeptide(L)'
;MGILARRRTGSGAAKAFANPGAVGLVQGALADMIMAADVAEKAAQVEVEEIRGICPQHVTLIGIFGEIADVDTALKAVREFFALEDEERRLGSGEEGGRK
;
A
#
# COMPACT_ATOMS: atom_id res chain seq x y z
N MET A 1 7.48 -5.15 7.28
CA MET A 1 8.14 -3.96 7.88
C MET A 1 9.34 -3.46 7.06
N GLY A 2 9.21 -3.28 5.73
CA GLY A 2 10.31 -2.81 4.87
C GLY A 2 10.18 -1.36 4.40
N ILE A 3 8.96 -0.86 4.15
CA ILE A 3 8.75 0.41 3.44
C ILE A 3 9.29 1.64 4.18
N LEU A 4 9.19 1.68 5.52
CA LEU A 4 9.69 2.80 6.33
C LEU A 4 11.22 2.86 6.34
N ALA A 5 11.88 1.70 6.40
CA ALA A 5 13.33 1.60 6.34
C ALA A 5 13.85 2.11 4.99
N ARG A 6 13.17 1.75 3.89
CA ARG A 6 13.54 2.11 2.52
C ARG A 6 13.32 3.58 2.17
N ARG A 7 12.31 4.22 2.78
CA ARG A 7 12.12 5.68 2.71
C ARG A 7 13.20 6.47 3.47
N ARG A 8 13.65 5.99 4.63
CA ARG A 8 14.57 6.71 5.54
C ARG A 8 16.02 6.78 5.05
N THR A 9 16.53 5.72 4.44
CA THR A 9 17.96 5.61 4.10
C THR A 9 18.35 6.23 2.75
N GLY A 10 17.39 6.83 2.02
CA GLY A 10 17.70 7.46 0.74
C GLY A 10 18.27 6.47 -0.27
N SER A 11 17.54 5.38 -0.56
CA SER A 11 17.69 4.47 -1.71
C SER A 11 19.08 4.43 -2.39
N GLY A 12 20.15 4.14 -1.64
CA GLY A 12 21.48 3.89 -2.20
C GLY A 12 21.64 2.48 -2.80
N ALA A 13 20.73 1.58 -2.45
CA ALA A 13 20.62 0.26 -3.04
C ALA A 13 19.16 -0.17 -2.94
N ALA A 14 18.33 0.22 -3.91
CA ALA A 14 17.15 -0.59 -4.20
C ALA A 14 17.68 -2.00 -4.44
N LYS A 15 17.37 -2.95 -3.56
CA LYS A 15 17.68 -4.35 -3.83
C LYS A 15 17.01 -4.65 -5.16
N ALA A 16 17.80 -4.91 -6.19
CA ALA A 16 17.25 -5.26 -7.49
C ALA A 16 16.45 -6.54 -7.29
N PHE A 17 15.14 -6.46 -7.50
CA PHE A 17 14.28 -7.63 -7.51
C PHE A 17 14.79 -8.59 -8.57
N ALA A 18 15.20 -9.78 -8.14
CA ALA A 18 15.58 -10.84 -9.05
C ALA A 18 14.31 -11.36 -9.74
N ASN A 19 13.91 -10.68 -10.83
CA ASN A 19 12.87 -11.10 -11.77
C ASN A 19 11.55 -11.56 -11.11
N PRO A 20 10.73 -10.64 -10.56
CA PRO A 20 9.49 -11.02 -9.90
C PRO A 20 8.49 -11.63 -10.88
N GLY A 21 7.76 -12.66 -10.45
CA GLY A 21 6.72 -13.31 -11.26
C GLY A 21 5.51 -12.41 -11.53
N ALA A 22 5.24 -11.45 -10.65
CA ALA A 22 4.19 -10.44 -10.82
C ALA A 22 4.50 -9.11 -10.11
N VAL A 23 3.74 -8.08 -10.50
CA VAL A 23 3.73 -6.78 -9.84
C VAL A 23 2.29 -6.32 -9.60
N GLY A 24 2.00 -5.89 -8.38
CA GLY A 24 0.78 -5.20 -7.99
C GLY A 24 1.03 -3.71 -7.79
N LEU A 25 0.12 -2.85 -8.23
CA LEU A 25 0.22 -1.40 -8.08
C LEU A 25 -0.91 -0.88 -7.19
N VAL A 26 -0.56 -0.09 -6.19
CA VAL A 26 -1.53 0.54 -5.27
C VAL A 26 -1.19 2.03 -5.15
N GLN A 27 -2.20 2.88 -5.33
CA GLN A 27 -2.08 4.33 -5.35
C GLN A 27 -3.06 4.96 -4.36
N GLY A 28 -2.65 5.99 -3.64
CA GLY A 28 -3.51 6.71 -2.72
C GLY A 28 -2.79 7.80 -1.93
N ALA A 29 -3.36 8.19 -0.80
CA ALA A 29 -2.71 9.12 0.11
C ALA A 29 -1.46 8.48 0.74
N LEU A 30 -0.48 9.31 1.12
CA LEU A 30 0.79 8.83 1.68
C LEU A 30 0.60 7.89 2.89
N ALA A 31 -0.31 8.26 3.81
CA ALA A 31 -0.59 7.47 5.00
C ALA A 31 -1.18 6.09 4.62
N ASP A 32 -2.16 6.08 3.72
CA ASP A 32 -2.79 4.86 3.21
C ASP A 32 -1.76 3.97 2.53
N MET A 33 -0.80 4.53 1.79
CA MET A 33 0.26 3.74 1.15
C MET A 33 1.22 3.09 2.14
N ILE A 34 1.51 3.75 3.27
CA ILE A 34 2.31 3.14 4.34
C ILE A 34 1.53 1.99 4.97
N MET A 35 0.23 2.17 5.21
CA MET A 35 -0.63 1.12 5.77
C MET A 35 -0.82 -0.05 4.80
N ALA A 36 -1.10 0.23 3.53
CA ALA A 36 -1.23 -0.76 2.47
C ALA A 36 0.02 -1.63 2.35
N ALA A 37 1.21 -1.02 2.46
CA ALA A 37 2.48 -1.74 2.44
C ALA A 37 2.63 -2.70 3.63
N ASP A 38 2.24 -2.26 4.84
CA ASP A 38 2.27 -3.13 6.04
C ASP A 38 1.27 -4.29 5.94
N VAL A 39 0.05 -4.02 5.45
CA VAL A 39 -0.97 -5.05 5.19
C VAL A 39 -0.47 -6.07 4.16
N ALA A 40 0.09 -5.60 3.04
CA ALA A 40 0.63 -6.46 1.99
C ALA A 40 1.77 -7.37 2.48
N GLU A 41 2.79 -6.79 3.16
CA GLU A 41 3.94 -7.55 3.69
C GLU A 41 3.56 -8.55 4.79
N LYS A 42 2.43 -8.35 5.49
CA LYS A 42 1.90 -9.29 6.48
C LYS A 42 1.07 -10.42 5.85
N ALA A 43 0.43 -10.16 4.72
CA ALA A 43 -0.49 -11.10 4.08
C ALA A 43 0.23 -12.19 3.27
N ALA A 44 1.38 -11.88 2.67
CA ALA A 44 2.09 -12.80 1.78
C ALA A 44 3.61 -12.52 1.75
N GLN A 45 4.37 -13.41 1.10
CA GLN A 45 5.80 -13.22 0.86
C GLN A 45 6.03 -12.24 -0.30
N VAL A 46 5.75 -10.97 -0.05
CA VAL A 46 5.94 -9.88 -1.01
C VAL A 46 6.89 -8.83 -0.45
N GLU A 47 7.53 -8.09 -1.33
CA GLU A 47 8.24 -6.87 -0.98
C GLU A 47 7.55 -5.66 -1.60
N VAL A 48 7.59 -4.53 -0.90
CA VAL A 48 6.86 -3.33 -1.30
C VAL A 48 7.77 -2.12 -1.45
N GLU A 49 7.83 -1.51 -2.63
CA GLU A 49 8.63 -0.31 -2.85
C GLU A 49 7.77 0.90 -3.18
N GLU A 50 8.22 2.07 -2.75
CA GLU A 50 7.68 3.33 -3.25
C GLU A 50 8.17 3.58 -4.67
N ILE A 51 7.24 3.72 -5.61
CA ILE A 51 7.56 4.10 -6.98
C ILE A 51 7.61 5.62 -7.05
N ARG A 52 8.82 6.16 -7.19
CA ARG A 52 9.06 7.60 -7.28
C ARG A 52 8.94 8.05 -8.73
N GLY A 53 7.89 8.82 -9.02
CA GLY A 53 7.75 9.51 -10.30
C GLY A 53 8.63 10.76 -10.39
N ILE A 54 8.82 11.27 -11.62
CA ILE A 54 9.54 12.52 -11.90
C ILE A 54 8.60 13.76 -11.77
N CYS A 55 7.29 13.54 -11.66
CA CYS A 55 6.25 14.58 -11.75
C CYS A 55 5.93 15.22 -10.39
N PRO A 56 5.69 16.54 -10.31
CA PRO A 56 5.57 17.28 -9.04
C PRO A 56 4.23 17.11 -8.29
N GLN A 57 3.30 16.30 -8.78
CA GLN A 57 2.02 16.09 -8.11
C GLN A 57 2.10 14.89 -7.16
N HIS A 58 1.75 15.12 -5.90
CA HIS A 58 1.83 14.26 -4.71
C HIS A 58 1.10 12.89 -4.77
N VAL A 59 1.22 12.16 -5.86
CA VAL A 59 0.67 10.82 -6.00
C VAL A 59 1.67 9.83 -5.44
N THR A 60 1.36 9.26 -4.28
CA THR A 60 2.17 8.18 -3.70
C THR A 60 1.70 6.87 -4.32
N LEU A 61 2.60 6.21 -5.04
CA LEU A 61 2.38 4.89 -5.65
C LEU A 61 3.34 3.90 -4.98
N ILE A 62 2.83 2.73 -4.63
CA ILE A 62 3.66 1.59 -4.22
C ILE A 62 3.55 0.45 -5.24
N GLY A 63 4.68 -0.23 -5.45
CA GLY A 63 4.75 -1.50 -6.17
C GLY A 63 4.91 -2.65 -5.19
N ILE A 64 4.10 -3.68 -5.34
CA ILE A 64 4.15 -4.93 -4.58
C ILE A 64 4.72 -6.01 -5.50
N PHE A 65 5.87 -6.58 -5.15
CA PHE A 65 6.62 -7.51 -5.97
C PHE A 65 6.69 -8.89 -5.30
N GLY A 66 6.51 -9.95 -6.09
CA GLY A 66 6.56 -11.33 -5.62
C GLY A 66 6.14 -12.32 -6.69
N GLU A 67 5.83 -13.55 -6.29
CA GLU A 67 5.20 -14.54 -7.15
C GLU A 67 3.73 -14.20 -7.41
N ILE A 68 3.14 -14.73 -8.49
CA ILE A 68 1.77 -14.41 -8.92
C ILE A 68 0.76 -14.63 -7.79
N ALA A 69 0.86 -15.76 -7.08
CA ALA A 69 -0.06 -16.10 -5.98
C ALA A 69 0.11 -15.20 -4.75
N ASP A 70 1.34 -14.83 -4.41
CA ASP A 70 1.65 -13.95 -3.29
C ASP A 70 1.15 -12.52 -3.56
N VAL A 71 1.38 -12.01 -4.78
CA VAL A 71 0.91 -10.69 -5.20
C VAL A 71 -0.62 -10.62 -5.22
N ASP A 72 -1.31 -11.65 -5.73
CA ASP A 72 -2.77 -11.69 -5.69
C ASP A 72 -3.32 -11.70 -4.26
N THR A 73 -2.70 -12.50 -3.38
CA THR A 73 -3.06 -12.57 -1.95
C THR A 73 -2.87 -11.22 -1.26
N ALA A 74 -1.72 -10.56 -1.49
CA ALA A 74 -1.44 -9.24 -0.95
C ALA A 74 -2.45 -8.19 -1.43
N LEU A 75 -2.77 -8.17 -2.73
CA LEU A 75 -3.74 -7.22 -3.30
C LEU A 75 -5.17 -7.45 -2.79
N LYS A 76 -5.57 -8.70 -2.54
CA LYS A 76 -6.86 -9.01 -1.91
C LYS A 76 -6.92 -8.48 -0.48
N ALA A 77 -5.90 -8.75 0.33
CA ALA A 77 -5.83 -8.24 1.70
C ALA A 77 -5.87 -6.71 1.77
N VAL A 78 -5.14 -6.01 0.89
CA VAL A 78 -5.18 -4.55 0.81
C VAL A 78 -6.58 -4.05 0.43
N ARG A 79 -7.23 -4.66 -0.57
CA ARG A 79 -8.59 -4.26 -0.98
C ARG A 79 -9.63 -4.47 0.12
N GLU A 80 -9.57 -5.62 0.79
CA GLU A 80 -10.48 -5.95 1.89
C GLU A 80 -10.28 -4.98 3.06
N PHE A 81 -9.04 -4.68 3.43
CA PHE A 81 -8.71 -3.73 4.49
C PHE A 81 -9.37 -2.36 4.26
N PHE A 82 -9.19 -1.77 3.08
CA PHE A 82 -9.76 -0.45 2.79
C PHE A 82 -11.28 -0.47 2.54
N ALA A 83 -11.84 -1.59 2.04
CA ALA A 83 -13.28 -1.73 1.89
C ALA A 83 -14.01 -1.69 3.26
N LEU A 84 -13.41 -2.33 4.27
CA LEU A 84 -13.92 -2.31 5.65
C LEU A 84 -13.83 -0.91 6.26
N GLU A 85 -12.70 -0.21 6.09
CA GLU A 85 -12.55 1.16 6.60
C GLU A 85 -13.54 2.14 5.93
N ASP A 86 -13.76 2.00 4.62
CA ASP A 86 -14.75 2.82 3.90
C ASP A 86 -16.18 2.56 4.42
N GLU A 87 -16.51 1.32 4.76
CA GLU A 87 -17.80 0.96 5.35
C GLU A 87 -17.94 1.53 6.77
N GLU A 88 -16.93 1.38 7.62
CA GLU A 88 -16.91 1.97 8.97
C GLU A 88 -17.01 3.50 8.93
N ARG A 89 -16.30 4.15 8.00
CA ARG A 89 -16.37 5.61 7.81
C ARG A 89 -17.74 6.08 7.33
N ARG A 90 -18.41 5.29 6.49
CA ARG A 90 -19.80 5.55 6.05
C ARG A 90 -20.80 5.35 7.18
N LEU A 91 -20.60 4.38 8.06
CA LEU A 91 -21.46 4.14 9.21
C LEU A 91 -21.25 5.21 10.30
N GLY A 92 -20.01 5.62 10.57
CA GLY A 92 -19.68 6.64 11.56
C GLY A 92 -20.07 8.07 11.19
N SER A 93 -20.34 8.37 9.91
CA SER A 93 -20.83 9.67 9.46
C SER A 93 -22.34 9.88 9.65
N GLY A 94 -23.06 8.88 10.19
CA GLY A 94 -24.49 8.95 10.48
C GLY A 94 -24.90 9.64 11.79
N GLU A 95 -23.97 9.96 12.70
CA GLU A 95 -24.32 10.45 14.06
C GLU A 95 -24.12 11.96 14.29
N GLU A 96 -23.43 12.70 13.41
CA GLU A 96 -23.26 14.16 13.55
C GLU A 96 -24.28 14.96 12.72
N GLY A 97 -25.56 14.66 12.92
CA GLY A 97 -26.68 15.29 12.23
C GLY A 97 -27.80 15.71 13.19
N GLY A 98 -27.48 16.36 14.30
CA GLY A 98 -28.53 16.75 15.25
C GLY A 98 -28.09 17.48 16.51
N ARG A 99 -27.63 18.73 16.38
CA ARG A 99 -27.85 19.71 17.45
C ARG A 99 -28.28 21.04 16.85
N LYS A 100 -29.56 21.33 17.08
CA LYS A 100 -30.23 22.61 16.85
C LYS A 100 -29.59 23.70 17.70
#